data_AF-D2DJT8-F1
#
_entry.id   AF-D2DJT8-F1
#
_cell.length_a   1.000
_cell.length_b   1.000
_cell.length_c   1.000
_cell.angle_alpha   90.00
_cell.angle_beta   90.00
_cell.angle_gamma   90.00
#
_symmetry.space_group_name_H-M   'P 1'
#
loop_
_entity.id
_entity.type
_entity.pdbx_description
1 polymer ?
#
loop_
_entity_poly.entity_id
_entity_poly.type
_entity_poly.pdbx_seq_one_letter_code
_entity_poly.pdbx_strand_id
1 'polypeptide(L)'
;MKKVIDFDTVEDFWGLMNHIAPPSKLPSGCDYYVFKDVIQPMWEDDRNKNGGMWLLTFEKNQRISHLDPCWLEILMLLVGETFEDDSDEICGAVVNIRGKGDRVSVWTTDCSSAEAIKRIGQKIKDALGLTCAIEYTAHTDAQNKSSSRAKCTFRI
;
A
#
# COMPACT_ATOMS: atom_id res chain seq x y z
N MET A 1 -16.97 0.76 -4.38
CA MET A 1 -15.90 1.77 -4.27
C MET A 1 -16.30 3.00 -5.08
N LYS A 2 -15.96 4.21 -4.65
CA LYS A 2 -16.30 5.44 -5.36
C LYS A 2 -15.02 6.25 -5.57
N LYS A 3 -14.69 6.56 -6.83
CA LYS A 3 -13.59 7.47 -7.17
C LYS A 3 -13.85 8.85 -6.58
N VAL A 4 -12.86 9.41 -5.90
CA VAL A 4 -12.96 10.73 -5.26
C VAL A 4 -12.45 11.81 -6.22
N ILE A 5 -11.21 11.69 -6.67
CA ILE A 5 -10.52 12.68 -7.49
C ILE A 5 -9.31 12.04 -8.20
N ASP A 6 -8.82 12.69 -9.26
CA ASP A 6 -7.52 12.45 -9.89
C ASP A 6 -6.59 13.65 -9.62
N PHE A 7 -5.29 13.39 -9.51
CA PHE A 7 -4.28 14.44 -9.41
C PHE A 7 -3.03 14.01 -10.19
N ASP A 8 -2.37 14.97 -10.83
CA ASP A 8 -1.12 14.78 -11.57
C ASP A 8 -0.05 15.85 -11.23
N THR A 9 -0.34 16.73 -10.27
CA THR A 9 0.58 17.73 -9.74
C THR A 9 0.79 17.60 -8.23
N VAL A 10 1.91 18.15 -7.74
CA VAL A 10 2.24 18.20 -6.31
C VAL A 10 1.25 19.10 -5.56
N GLU A 11 0.84 20.19 -6.18
CA GLU A 11 -0.15 21.14 -5.66
C GLU A 11 -1.52 20.50 -5.48
N ASP A 12 -1.97 19.71 -6.45
CA ASP A 12 -3.25 18.99 -6.36
C ASP A 12 -3.19 17.88 -5.30
N PHE A 13 -2.06 17.16 -5.22
CA PHE A 13 -1.83 16.18 -4.16
C PHE A 13 -1.95 16.82 -2.77
N TRP A 14 -1.20 17.89 -2.50
CA TRP A 14 -1.29 18.57 -1.20
C TRP A 14 -2.63 19.27 -0.98
N GLY A 15 -3.23 19.80 -2.05
CA GLY A 15 -4.59 20.31 -2.04
C GLY A 15 -5.57 19.27 -1.53
N LEU A 16 -5.53 18.05 -2.07
CA LEU A 16 -6.37 16.94 -1.63
C LEU A 16 -6.07 16.52 -0.18
N MET A 17 -4.79 16.26 0.14
CA MET A 17 -4.38 15.74 1.44
C MET A 17 -4.77 16.67 2.60
N ASN A 18 -4.80 18.00 2.36
CA ASN A 18 -5.22 18.99 3.35
C ASN A 18 -6.74 19.10 3.53
N HIS A 19 -7.54 18.56 2.61
CA HIS A 19 -9.01 18.68 2.62
C HIS A 19 -9.74 17.36 2.93
N ILE A 20 -9.03 16.24 2.99
CA ILE A 20 -9.60 14.94 3.39
C ILE A 20 -9.30 14.62 4.85
N ALA A 21 -10.17 13.83 5.47
CA ALA A 21 -9.90 13.31 6.80
C ALA A 21 -8.69 12.34 6.75
N PRO A 22 -7.71 12.44 7.67
CA PRO A 22 -6.65 11.45 7.77
C PRO A 22 -7.22 10.08 8.19
N PRO A 23 -6.48 8.98 7.94
CA PRO A 23 -6.94 7.62 8.23
C PRO A 23 -7.47 7.43 9.66
N SER A 24 -6.82 8.03 10.66
CA SER A 24 -7.22 7.95 12.08
C SER A 24 -8.63 8.48 12.38
N LYS A 25 -9.14 9.39 11.54
CA LYS A 25 -10.47 10.02 11.70
C LYS A 25 -11.56 9.32 10.89
N LEU A 26 -11.23 8.30 10.11
CA LEU A 26 -12.22 7.56 9.35
C LEU A 26 -13.03 6.61 10.24
N PRO A 27 -14.33 6.39 9.93
CA PRO A 27 -15.11 5.33 10.55
C PRO A 27 -14.48 3.94 10.31
N SER A 28 -14.70 3.02 11.23
CA SER A 28 -14.28 1.63 11.03
C SER A 28 -15.06 1.00 9.87
N GLY A 29 -14.34 0.30 8.98
CA GLY A 29 -14.87 -0.25 7.74
C GLY A 29 -14.58 0.62 6.51
N CYS A 30 -14.09 1.86 6.71
CA CYS A 30 -13.65 2.72 5.61
C CYS A 30 -12.22 2.42 5.18
N ASP A 31 -11.97 2.71 3.91
CA ASP A 31 -10.71 2.48 3.22
C ASP A 31 -10.38 3.69 2.33
N TYR A 32 -9.09 4.02 2.20
CA TYR A 32 -8.61 4.83 1.09
C TYR A 32 -7.73 4.01 0.16
N TYR A 33 -7.79 4.38 -1.11
CA TYR A 33 -7.04 3.80 -2.21
C TYR A 33 -6.42 4.95 -3.00
N VAL A 34 -5.12 4.88 -3.25
CA VAL A 34 -4.40 5.78 -4.16
C VAL A 34 -3.63 4.92 -5.13
N PHE A 35 -4.03 4.90 -6.39
CA PHE A 35 -3.50 4.03 -7.44
C PHE A 35 -3.07 4.88 -8.63
N LYS A 36 -2.08 4.40 -9.38
CA LYS A 36 -1.73 5.00 -10.67
C LYS A 36 -2.98 5.01 -11.56
N ASP A 37 -3.07 6.02 -12.42
CA ASP A 37 -4.21 6.13 -13.33
C ASP A 37 -4.39 4.82 -14.13
N VAL A 38 -5.62 4.57 -14.56
CA VAL A 38 -6.11 3.37 -15.24
C VAL A 38 -6.02 2.04 -14.48
N ILE A 39 -5.27 1.94 -13.38
CA ILE A 39 -5.21 0.73 -12.54
C ILE A 39 -6.37 0.75 -11.54
N GLN A 40 -7.30 -0.19 -11.68
CA GLN A 40 -8.37 -0.35 -10.70
C GLN A 40 -7.81 -0.99 -9.43
N PRO A 41 -8.14 -0.47 -8.23
CA PRO A 41 -7.71 -1.03 -6.94
C PRO A 41 -8.49 -2.30 -6.56
N MET A 42 -8.45 -3.29 -7.44
CA MET A 42 -9.12 -4.58 -7.31
C MET A 42 -8.20 -5.68 -7.85
N TRP A 43 -8.33 -6.88 -7.31
CA TRP A 43 -7.47 -8.01 -7.62
C TRP A 43 -7.73 -8.59 -9.02
N GLU A 44 -8.90 -8.29 -9.60
CA GLU A 44 -9.27 -8.69 -10.96
C GLU A 44 -8.58 -7.83 -12.04
N ASP A 45 -8.05 -6.65 -11.68
CA ASP A 45 -7.34 -5.78 -12.61
C ASP A 45 -6.11 -6.51 -13.18
N ASP A 46 -5.88 -6.37 -14.49
CA ASP A 46 -4.78 -7.04 -15.19
C ASP A 46 -3.41 -6.73 -14.60
N ARG A 47 -3.24 -5.52 -14.04
CA ARG A 47 -2.02 -5.09 -13.37
C ARG A 47 -1.90 -5.62 -11.94
N ASN A 48 -2.99 -6.07 -11.30
CA ASN A 48 -2.95 -6.56 -9.92
C ASN A 48 -3.06 -8.08 -9.80
N LYS A 49 -3.69 -8.78 -10.75
CA LYS A 49 -4.05 -10.20 -10.61
C LYS A 49 -2.87 -11.15 -10.34
N ASN A 50 -1.68 -10.81 -10.84
CA ASN A 50 -0.44 -11.58 -10.63
C ASN A 50 0.48 -10.94 -9.58
N GLY A 51 0.02 -9.86 -8.97
CA GLY A 51 0.78 -9.05 -8.05
C GLY A 51 0.67 -9.49 -6.60
N GLY A 52 1.00 -8.57 -5.72
CA GLY A 52 0.93 -8.76 -4.28
C GLY A 52 1.11 -7.46 -3.54
N MET A 53 1.22 -7.56 -2.21
CA MET A 53 1.34 -6.38 -1.37
C MET A 53 2.35 -6.54 -0.25
N TRP A 54 3.13 -5.48 -0.01
CA TRP A 54 3.76 -5.27 1.29
C TRP A 54 2.71 -4.83 2.29
N LEU A 55 2.64 -5.48 3.45
CA LEU A 55 1.61 -5.24 4.46
C LEU A 55 2.20 -4.74 5.78
N LEU A 56 1.71 -3.58 6.23
CA LEU A 56 1.99 -2.99 7.53
C LEU A 56 0.71 -3.03 8.38
N THR A 57 0.82 -3.38 9.66
CA THR A 57 -0.32 -3.52 10.57
C THR A 57 -0.16 -2.62 11.79
N PHE A 58 -1.24 -1.99 12.22
CA PHE A 58 -1.27 -1.02 13.30
C PHE A 58 -2.36 -1.35 14.32
N GLU A 59 -2.06 -1.19 15.60
CA GLU A 59 -3.04 -1.23 16.67
C GLU A 59 -3.85 0.07 16.73
N LYS A 60 -5.05 0.02 17.32
CA LYS A 60 -5.96 1.18 17.40
C LYS A 60 -5.35 2.40 18.11
N ASN A 61 -4.53 2.15 19.14
CA ASN A 61 -3.82 3.20 19.89
C ASN A 61 -2.67 3.83 19.09
N GLN A 62 -2.25 3.22 17.96
CA GLN A 62 -1.18 3.72 17.10
C GLN A 62 -1.68 4.61 15.95
N ARG A 63 -2.99 4.84 15.83
CA ARG A 63 -3.58 5.58 14.70
C ARG A 63 -2.97 6.97 14.46
N ILE A 64 -2.91 7.78 15.51
CA ILE A 64 -2.43 9.16 15.37
C ILE A 64 -0.90 9.18 15.29
N SER A 65 -0.22 8.35 16.09
CA SER A 65 1.23 8.40 16.24
C SER A 65 2.01 7.66 15.16
N HIS A 66 1.41 6.67 14.50
CA HIS A 66 2.10 5.81 13.52
C HIS A 66 1.32 5.63 12.22
N LEU A 67 0.01 5.36 12.26
CA LEU A 67 -0.77 5.10 11.03
C LEU A 67 -0.83 6.33 10.12
N ASP A 68 -1.20 7.50 10.65
CA ASP A 68 -1.31 8.72 9.85
C ASP A 68 0.04 9.14 9.23
N PRO A 69 1.15 9.20 9.99
CA PRO A 69 2.48 9.47 9.41
C PRO A 69 2.89 8.42 8.39
N CYS A 70 2.68 7.13 8.67
CA CYS A 70 3.02 6.05 7.73
C CYS A 70 2.24 6.18 6.43
N TRP A 71 0.94 6.44 6.50
CA TRP A 71 0.12 6.62 5.32
C TRP A 71 0.62 7.79 4.46
N LEU A 72 0.90 8.94 5.08
CA LEU A 72 1.44 10.09 4.36
C LEU A 72 2.80 9.79 3.74
N GLU A 73 3.72 9.17 4.47
CA GLU A 73 5.05 8.79 3.98
C GLU A 73 4.96 7.85 2.77
N ILE A 74 4.11 6.83 2.82
CA ILE A 74 3.87 5.93 1.69
C ILE A 74 3.35 6.71 0.48
N LEU A 75 2.39 7.61 0.67
CA LEU A 75 1.90 8.43 -0.45
C LEU A 75 2.99 9.33 -1.03
N MET A 76 3.86 9.91 -0.19
CA MET A 76 5.00 10.71 -0.64
C MET A 76 6.01 9.88 -1.46
N LEU A 77 6.30 8.64 -1.06
CA LEU A 77 7.16 7.73 -1.84
C LEU A 77 6.58 7.43 -3.22
N LEU A 78 5.24 7.26 -3.29
CA LEU A 78 4.53 6.99 -4.55
C LEU A 78 4.59 8.20 -5.49
N VAL A 79 4.14 9.37 -5.03
CA VAL A 79 4.06 10.57 -5.89
C VAL A 79 5.43 11.18 -6.17
N GLY A 80 6.41 10.94 -5.29
CA GLY A 80 7.78 11.37 -5.46
C GLY A 80 8.63 10.44 -6.34
N GLU A 81 8.05 9.36 -6.88
CA GLU A 81 8.74 8.38 -7.74
C GLU A 81 10.04 7.84 -7.09
N THR A 82 10.02 7.66 -5.75
CA THR A 82 11.21 7.32 -4.96
C THR A 82 11.67 5.87 -5.17
N PHE A 83 10.85 5.04 -5.83
CA PHE A 83 11.21 3.66 -6.15
C PHE A 83 12.17 3.55 -7.35
N GLU A 84 12.45 4.64 -8.06
CA GLU A 84 13.39 4.69 -9.19
C GLU A 84 13.04 3.64 -10.26
N ASP A 85 13.97 2.77 -10.64
CA ASP A 85 13.78 1.72 -11.66
C ASP A 85 12.65 0.74 -11.31
N ASP A 86 12.25 0.65 -10.03
CA ASP A 86 11.18 -0.23 -9.57
C ASP A 86 9.81 0.47 -9.52
N SER A 87 9.71 1.75 -9.87
CA SER A 87 8.45 2.50 -9.84
C SER A 87 7.36 1.90 -10.73
N ASP A 88 7.72 1.30 -11.86
CA ASP A 88 6.77 0.67 -12.79
C ASP A 88 6.11 -0.59 -12.23
N GLU A 89 6.71 -1.18 -11.20
CA GLU A 89 6.14 -2.31 -10.47
C GLU A 89 5.04 -1.87 -9.51
N ILE A 90 4.99 -0.59 -9.10
CA ILE A 90 4.00 -0.08 -8.15
C ILE A 90 2.64 0.13 -8.85
N CYS A 91 1.60 -0.46 -8.27
CA CYS A 91 0.21 -0.22 -8.67
C CYS A 91 -0.42 0.91 -7.86
N GLY A 92 -0.20 0.91 -6.54
CA GLY A 92 -0.83 1.86 -5.63
C GLY A 92 -0.68 1.48 -4.16
N ALA A 93 -1.34 2.25 -3.30
CA ALA A 93 -1.38 2.03 -1.87
C ALA A 93 -2.82 2.03 -1.33
N VAL A 94 -3.01 1.28 -0.26
CA VAL A 94 -4.30 1.10 0.43
C VAL A 94 -4.11 1.32 1.91
N VAL A 95 -5.04 2.02 2.55
CA VAL A 95 -5.19 2.01 4.00
C VAL A 95 -6.57 1.48 4.39
N ASN A 96 -6.59 0.53 5.32
CA ASN A 96 -7.82 -0.10 5.81
C ASN A 96 -8.04 0.18 7.29
N ILE A 97 -9.18 0.79 7.62
CA ILE A 97 -9.54 1.08 9.01
C ILE A 97 -10.47 0.00 9.55
N ARG A 98 -10.05 -0.76 10.55
CA ARG A 98 -10.81 -1.93 11.04
C ARG A 98 -10.84 -1.99 12.56
N GLY A 99 -11.85 -2.71 13.07
CA GLY A 99 -12.05 -2.86 14.51
C GLY A 99 -10.97 -3.68 15.21
N LYS A 100 -10.26 -4.56 14.49
CA LYS A 100 -9.22 -5.45 15.05
C LYS A 100 -7.79 -4.94 14.87
N GLY A 101 -7.61 -3.80 14.21
CA GLY A 101 -6.30 -3.27 13.83
C GLY A 101 -6.33 -2.79 12.38
N ASP A 102 -5.63 -1.70 12.12
CA ASP A 102 -5.60 -1.03 10.83
C ASP A 102 -4.43 -1.53 9.99
N ARG A 103 -4.48 -1.28 8.69
CA ARG A 103 -3.47 -1.78 7.75
C ARG A 103 -3.10 -0.71 6.74
N VAL A 104 -1.84 -0.65 6.37
CA VAL A 104 -1.35 0.04 5.17
C VAL A 104 -0.73 -0.99 4.26
N SER A 105 -0.98 -0.90 2.96
CA SER A 105 -0.45 -1.84 1.99
C SER A 105 0.01 -1.13 0.72
N VAL A 106 1.15 -1.54 0.18
CA VAL A 106 1.66 -1.10 -1.13
C VAL A 106 1.56 -2.27 -2.08
N TRP A 107 0.81 -2.09 -3.17
CA TRP A 107 0.51 -3.12 -4.16
C TRP A 107 1.49 -3.04 -5.32
N THR A 108 1.98 -4.19 -5.77
CA THR A 108 2.89 -4.33 -6.91
C THR A 108 2.31 -5.24 -7.98
N THR A 109 2.79 -5.11 -9.22
CA THR A 109 2.12 -5.69 -10.38
C THR A 109 2.42 -7.18 -10.63
N ASP A 110 3.65 -7.62 -10.34
CA ASP A 110 4.07 -9.01 -10.54
C ASP A 110 4.81 -9.52 -9.30
N CYS A 111 4.26 -10.54 -8.63
CA CYS A 111 4.91 -11.13 -7.47
C CYS A 111 6.18 -11.94 -7.83
N SER A 112 6.38 -12.29 -9.10
CA SER A 112 7.55 -13.04 -9.56
C SER A 112 8.81 -12.17 -9.72
N SER A 113 8.67 -10.84 -9.75
CA SER A 113 9.75 -9.85 -9.78
C SER A 113 10.48 -9.72 -8.42
N ALA A 114 10.98 -10.84 -7.89
CA ALA A 114 11.45 -10.98 -6.51
C ALA A 114 12.48 -9.92 -6.07
N GLU A 115 13.43 -9.57 -6.93
CA GLU A 115 14.46 -8.59 -6.60
C GLU A 115 13.91 -7.16 -6.54
N ALA A 116 13.00 -6.79 -7.46
CA ALA A 116 12.31 -5.50 -7.43
C ALA A 116 11.42 -5.39 -6.18
N ILE A 117 10.65 -6.43 -5.87
CA ILE A 117 9.78 -6.48 -4.70
C ILE A 117 10.57 -6.29 -3.39
N LYS A 118 11.72 -6.97 -3.27
CA LYS A 118 12.62 -6.81 -2.10
C LYS A 118 13.18 -5.39 -2.01
N ARG A 119 13.62 -4.80 -3.13
CA ARG A 119 14.11 -3.40 -3.14
C ARG A 119 13.02 -2.42 -2.75
N ILE A 120 11.81 -2.56 -3.29
CA ILE A 120 10.63 -1.77 -2.91
C ILE A 120 10.37 -1.88 -1.40
N GLY A 121 10.35 -3.11 -0.88
CA GLY A 121 10.15 -3.32 0.54
C GLY A 121 11.25 -2.69 1.40
N GLN A 122 12.50 -2.77 0.97
CA GLN A 122 13.63 -2.18 1.69
C GLN A 122 13.51 -0.66 1.71
N LYS A 123 13.17 -0.03 0.57
CA LYS A 123 12.89 1.42 0.49
C LYS A 123 11.75 1.83 1.44
N ILE A 124 10.68 1.03 1.52
CA ILE A 124 9.58 1.26 2.48
C ILE A 124 10.09 1.20 3.93
N LYS A 125 10.89 0.18 4.28
CA LYS A 125 11.46 0.06 5.63
C LYS A 125 12.35 1.24 5.99
N ASP A 126 13.22 1.64 5.07
CA ASP A 126 14.19 2.71 5.28
C ASP A 126 13.48 4.06 5.47
N ALA A 127 12.51 4.38 4.60
CA ALA A 127 11.72 5.61 4.70
C ALA A 127 10.90 5.68 6.00
N LEU A 128 10.35 4.56 6.45
CA LEU A 128 9.55 4.48 7.68
C LEU A 128 10.41 4.25 8.94
N GLY A 129 11.73 4.09 8.81
CA GLY A 129 12.63 3.78 9.94
C GLY A 129 12.31 2.45 10.64
N LEU A 130 11.78 1.46 9.90
CA LEU A 130 11.35 0.18 10.47
C LEU A 130 12.53 -0.75 10.72
N THR A 131 12.70 -1.14 11.98
CA THR A 131 13.70 -2.15 12.38
C THR A 131 13.15 -3.57 12.35
N CYS A 132 11.82 -3.71 12.43
CA CYS A 132 11.16 -5.01 12.35
C CYS A 132 11.04 -5.50 10.91
N ALA A 133 10.81 -6.80 10.77
CA ALA A 133 10.58 -7.36 9.45
C ALA A 133 9.16 -7.08 8.96
N ILE A 134 9.02 -6.78 7.67
CA ILE A 134 7.73 -6.63 6.99
C ILE A 134 7.49 -7.81 6.07
N GLU A 135 6.22 -8.08 5.75
CA GLU A 135 5.82 -9.23 4.94
C GLU A 135 5.15 -8.81 3.65
N TYR A 136 5.54 -9.47 2.57
CA TYR A 136 4.89 -9.41 1.27
C TYR A 136 4.02 -10.64 1.09
N THR A 137 2.83 -10.47 0.52
CA THR A 137 1.92 -11.58 0.20
C THR A 137 1.29 -11.35 -1.17
N ALA A 138 1.41 -12.33 -2.07
CA ALA A 138 0.69 -12.33 -3.34
C ALA A 138 -0.82 -12.23 -3.14
N HIS A 139 -1.50 -11.54 -4.07
CA HIS A 139 -2.95 -11.34 -3.98
C HIS A 139 -3.71 -12.68 -3.99
N THR A 140 -3.29 -13.61 -4.85
CA THR A 140 -3.86 -14.97 -4.93
C THR A 140 -3.79 -15.73 -3.61
N ASP A 141 -2.72 -15.54 -2.84
CA ASP A 141 -2.49 -16.21 -1.56
C ASP A 141 -3.32 -15.58 -0.44
N ALA A 142 -3.43 -14.24 -0.46
CA ALA A 142 -4.26 -13.50 0.49
C ALA A 142 -5.75 -13.88 0.38
N GLN A 143 -6.21 -14.22 -0.83
CA GLN A 143 -7.57 -14.70 -1.09
C GLN A 143 -7.77 -16.16 -0.68
N ASN A 144 -6.78 -17.02 -0.97
CA ASN A 144 -6.87 -18.45 -0.76
C ASN A 144 -6.17 -18.87 0.54
N LYS A 145 -6.77 -18.57 1.69
CA LYS A 145 -6.27 -18.95 3.03
C LYS A 145 -6.08 -20.48 3.25
N SER A 146 -6.42 -21.32 2.27
CA SER A 146 -6.37 -22.79 2.34
C SER A 146 -5.48 -23.46 1.27
N SER A 147 -4.76 -22.69 0.44
CA SER A 147 -3.95 -23.23 -0.67
C SER A 147 -2.54 -23.64 -0.22
N SER A 148 -2.12 -24.86 -0.56
CA SER A 148 -0.77 -25.41 -0.32
C SER A 148 0.23 -25.13 -1.45
N ARG A 149 -0.15 -24.34 -2.47
CA ARG A 149 0.74 -24.00 -3.59
C ARG A 149 1.63 -22.80 -3.27
N ALA A 150 2.82 -22.80 -3.86
CA ALA A 150 3.97 -21.95 -3.53
C ALA A 150 3.59 -20.52 -3.12
N LYS A 151 3.83 -20.19 -1.85
CA LYS A 151 3.61 -18.87 -1.29
C LYS A 151 4.61 -17.91 -1.92
N CYS A 152 4.15 -16.98 -2.74
CA CYS A 152 5.01 -15.86 -3.13
C CYS A 152 4.98 -14.84 -1.99
N THR A 153 5.77 -15.18 -0.96
CA THR A 153 5.90 -14.40 0.27
C THR A 153 7.35 -14.04 0.45
N PHE A 154 7.60 -12.75 0.64
CA PHE A 154 8.91 -12.23 1.00
C PHE A 154 8.84 -11.66 2.41
N ARG A 155 9.96 -11.74 3.12
CA ARG A 155 10.13 -11.14 4.43
C ARG A 155 11.50 -10.50 4.46
N ILE A 156 11.56 -9.23 4.84
CA ILE A 156 12.78 -8.41 4.84
C ILE A 156 12.89 -7.60 6.11
#